data_AF-A0A7K3YBT9-F1
#
_entry.id   AF-A0A7K3YBT9-F1
#
_cell.length_a   1.000
_cell.length_b   1.000
_cell.length_c   1.000
_cell.angle_alpha   90.00
_cell.angle_beta   90.00
_cell.angle_gamma   90.00
#
_symmetry.space_group_name_H-M   'P 1'
#
loop_
_entity.id
_entity.type
_entity.pdbx_description
1 polymer ?
#
loop_
_entity_poly.entity_id
_entity_poly.type
_entity_poly.pdbx_seq_one_letter_code
_entity_poly.pdbx_strand_id
1 'polypeptide(L)'
;METIQIVLLYPIINATINFQGSEITIFEPLYTFIQDSIALPPIVIFSLLFILIVFLTFFVSLVYRYLSLYLTKKVITQTKRTIFDKLVNNDYQYYVEHKRGDVLYNVVTAPAQIRHFLETATTILSESIVILTILTAIFFVSVNAVALIIIVSLLFVLIIRVIGTKIAFRLGRLQMRSMRAENEVISSYVQGLRQIRSVCGDGYWRGKYDVALDKFWN
;
A
#
# COMPACT_ATOMS: atom_id res chain seq x y z
N MET A 1 2.57 -1.70 13.35
CA MET A 1 2.13 -2.65 14.40
C MET A 1 3.31 -3.31 15.10
N GLU A 2 4.39 -3.64 14.39
CA GLU A 2 5.60 -4.23 14.99
C GLU A 2 6.30 -3.30 16.00
N THR A 3 6.28 -1.99 15.76
CA THR A 3 6.85 -0.97 16.66
C THR A 3 6.17 -0.91 18.04
N ILE A 4 4.86 -1.13 18.12
CA ILE A 4 4.11 -1.17 19.38
C ILE A 4 4.51 -2.40 20.20
N GLN A 5 4.71 -3.54 19.52
CA GLN A 5 5.14 -4.78 20.16
C GLN A 5 6.57 -4.69 20.69
N ILE A 6 7.48 -4.03 19.96
CA ILE A 6 8.87 -3.81 20.39
C ILE A 6 8.94 -2.88 21.60
N VAL A 7 8.15 -1.80 21.62
CA VAL A 7 8.09 -0.85 22.75
C VAL A 7 7.55 -1.52 24.02
N LEU A 8 6.62 -2.47 23.88
CA LEU A 8 6.06 -3.21 25.01
C LEU A 8 6.95 -4.37 25.48
N LEU A 9 7.90 -4.83 24.66
CA LEU A 9 8.90 -5.82 25.04
C LEU A 9 9.99 -5.19 25.93
N TYR A 10 10.19 -3.87 25.81
CA TYR A 10 11.15 -3.10 26.61
C TYR A 10 10.91 -3.20 28.14
N PRO A 11 9.71 -2.98 28.69
CA PRO A 11 9.47 -3.16 30.13
C PRO A 11 9.62 -4.62 30.60
N ILE A 12 9.33 -5.60 29.74
CA ILE A 12 9.54 -7.02 30.06
C ILE A 12 11.04 -7.34 30.14
N ILE A 13 11.84 -6.80 29.22
CA ILE A 13 13.30 -6.91 29.27
C ILE A 13 13.84 -6.21 30.51
N ASN A 14 13.35 -5.00 30.84
CA ASN A 14 13.79 -4.23 32.02
C ASN A 14 13.43 -4.91 33.35
N ALA A 15 12.27 -5.58 33.41
CA ALA A 15 11.85 -6.34 34.59
C ALA A 15 12.59 -7.69 34.73
N THR A 16 13.07 -8.27 33.63
CA THR A 16 13.79 -9.56 33.62
C THR A 16 15.30 -9.40 33.77
N ILE A 17 15.85 -8.31 33.22
CA ILE A 17 17.26 -7.96 33.31
C ILE A 17 17.29 -6.66 34.10
N ASN A 18 17.76 -6.72 35.35
CA ASN A 18 17.81 -5.66 36.36
C ASN A 18 18.60 -4.41 35.89
N PHE A 19 18.15 -3.76 34.83
CA PHE A 19 18.68 -2.53 34.29
C PHE A 19 18.09 -1.40 35.14
N GLN A 20 18.95 -0.71 35.89
CA GLN A 20 18.65 0.57 36.51
C GLN A 20 18.54 1.67 35.44
N GLY A 21 17.66 1.47 34.46
CA GLY A 21 17.32 2.42 33.40
C GLY A 21 15.88 2.88 33.58
N SER A 22 15.71 4.20 33.69
CA SER A 22 14.52 4.94 34.16
C SER A 22 13.17 4.25 33.93
N GLU A 23 12.39 4.16 35.01
CA GLU A 23 10.95 3.90 34.99
C GLU A 23 10.28 4.72 33.88
N ILE A 24 9.68 4.04 32.90
CA ILE A 24 8.89 4.72 31.88
C ILE A 24 7.56 5.11 32.55
N THR A 25 7.52 6.34 33.07
CA THR A 25 6.41 7.01 33.77
C THR A 25 5.08 7.08 33.00
N ILE A 26 5.05 6.62 31.74
CA ILE A 26 3.88 6.67 30.85
C ILE A 26 2.78 5.67 31.27
N PHE A 27 3.13 4.57 31.93
CA PHE A 27 2.18 3.49 32.26
C PHE A 27 1.78 3.42 33.74
N GLU A 28 2.33 4.28 34.60
CA GLU A 28 1.95 4.36 36.02
C GLU A 28 0.45 4.56 36.30
N PRO A 29 -0.29 5.45 35.60
CA PRO A 29 -1.71 5.66 35.92
C PRO A 29 -2.61 4.47 35.52
N LEU A 30 -2.16 3.64 34.58
CA LEU A 30 -2.86 2.41 34.18
C LEU A 30 -2.48 1.24 35.12
N TYR A 31 -1.26 1.28 35.66
CA TYR A 31 -0.72 0.35 36.65
C TYR A 31 -1.44 0.44 38.00
N THR A 32 -1.67 1.65 38.52
CA THR A 32 -2.37 1.85 39.81
C THR A 32 -3.83 1.41 39.75
N PHE A 33 -4.49 1.56 38.60
CA PHE A 33 -5.89 1.17 38.41
C PHE A 33 -6.12 -0.34 38.43
N ILE A 34 -5.13 -1.13 37.96
CA ILE A 34 -5.23 -2.59 37.90
C ILE A 34 -4.74 -3.23 39.22
N GLN A 35 -3.76 -2.62 39.88
CA GLN A 35 -3.23 -3.07 41.18
C GLN A 35 -4.31 -3.04 42.28
N ASP A 36 -5.26 -2.10 42.21
CA ASP A 36 -6.33 -1.96 43.19
C ASP A 36 -7.39 -3.09 43.11
N SER A 37 -7.44 -3.82 41.99
CA SER A 37 -8.45 -4.87 41.76
C SER A 37 -7.94 -6.31 41.99
N ILE A 38 -6.63 -6.57 41.93
CA ILE A 38 -6.07 -7.93 41.99
C ILE A 38 -4.71 -7.97 42.73
N ALA A 39 -4.68 -8.61 43.90
CA ALA A 39 -3.46 -8.83 44.71
C ALA A 39 -2.57 -9.96 44.16
N LEU A 40 -1.94 -9.75 43.00
CA LEU A 40 -0.99 -10.69 42.39
C LEU A 40 0.41 -10.07 42.24
N PRO A 41 1.49 -10.89 42.13
CA PRO A 41 2.85 -10.41 41.92
C PRO A 41 2.94 -9.51 40.68
N PRO A 42 3.65 -8.35 40.73
CA PRO A 42 3.70 -7.37 39.65
C PRO A 42 4.06 -7.98 38.28
N ILE A 43 5.01 -8.94 38.25
CA ILE A 43 5.45 -9.65 37.04
C ILE A 43 4.31 -10.36 36.30
N VAL A 44 3.37 -10.98 37.03
CA VAL A 44 2.27 -11.76 36.41
C VAL A 44 1.25 -10.82 35.77
N ILE A 45 0.99 -9.67 36.42
CA ILE A 45 0.12 -8.63 35.89
C ILE A 45 0.72 -8.02 34.62
N PHE A 46 2.04 -7.75 34.60
CA PHE A 46 2.74 -7.27 33.40
C PHE A 46 2.64 -8.25 32.22
N SER A 47 2.85 -9.55 32.48
CA SER A 47 2.75 -10.57 31.44
C SER A 47 1.33 -10.71 30.88
N LEU A 48 0.31 -10.67 31.75
CA LEU A 48 -1.09 -10.80 31.36
C LEU A 48 -1.59 -9.58 30.59
N LEU A 49 -1.22 -8.36 31.01
CA LEU A 49 -1.55 -7.11 30.34
C LEU A 49 -0.89 -7.04 28.95
N PHE A 50 0.38 -7.45 28.85
CA PHE A 50 1.07 -7.57 27.57
C PHE A 50 0.36 -8.53 26.63
N ILE A 51 -0.01 -9.73 27.11
CA ILE A 51 -0.77 -10.72 26.34
C ILE A 51 -2.12 -10.14 25.88
N LEU A 52 -2.85 -9.46 26.77
CA LEU A 52 -4.14 -8.85 26.46
C LEU A 52 -4.00 -7.81 25.34
N ILE A 53 -3.01 -6.92 25.44
CA ILE A 53 -2.77 -5.89 24.43
C ILE A 53 -2.32 -6.49 23.11
N VAL A 54 -1.42 -7.48 23.12
CA VAL A 54 -0.98 -8.15 21.89
C VAL A 54 -2.18 -8.83 21.21
N PHE A 55 -3.02 -9.51 21.99
CA PHE A 55 -4.23 -10.15 21.48
C PHE A 55 -5.23 -9.13 20.92
N LEU A 56 -5.47 -8.03 21.62
CA LEU A 56 -6.33 -6.94 21.15
C LEU A 56 -5.79 -6.32 19.86
N THR A 57 -4.49 -6.08 19.79
CA THR A 57 -3.83 -5.51 18.61
C THR A 57 -3.93 -6.46 17.41
N PHE A 58 -3.75 -7.76 17.65
CA PHE A 58 -3.94 -8.80 16.64
C PHE A 58 -5.39 -8.84 16.15
N PHE A 59 -6.36 -8.78 17.06
CA PHE A 59 -7.78 -8.77 16.71
C PHE A 59 -8.15 -7.53 15.88
N VAL A 60 -7.71 -6.34 16.29
CA VAL A 60 -7.92 -5.09 15.53
C VAL A 60 -7.28 -5.17 14.15
N SER A 61 -6.07 -5.72 14.05
CA SER A 61 -5.38 -5.94 12.76
C SER A 61 -6.20 -6.83 11.82
N LEU A 62 -6.76 -7.92 12.37
CA LEU A 62 -7.57 -8.86 11.61
C LEU A 62 -8.86 -8.20 11.10
N VAL A 63 -9.56 -7.46 11.96
CA VAL A 63 -10.77 -6.71 11.61
C VAL A 63 -10.47 -5.66 10.54
N TYR A 64 -9.38 -4.90 10.70
CA TYR A 64 -8.94 -3.91 9.73
C TYR A 64 -8.67 -4.55 8.36
N ARG A 65 -7.93 -5.66 8.33
CA ARG A 65 -7.60 -6.37 7.09
C ARG A 65 -8.85 -6.91 6.41
N TYR A 66 -9.80 -7.45 7.17
CA TYR A 66 -11.08 -7.92 6.65
C TYR A 66 -11.90 -6.78 6.04
N LEU A 67 -12.03 -5.66 6.77
CA LEU A 67 -12.80 -4.50 6.31
C LEU A 67 -12.19 -3.87 5.04
N SER A 68 -10.86 -3.73 5.01
CA SER A 68 -10.14 -3.22 3.83
C SER A 68 -10.36 -4.10 2.60
N LEU A 69 -10.28 -5.42 2.75
CA LEU A 69 -10.56 -6.36 1.66
C LEU A 69 -12.01 -6.28 1.18
N TYR A 70 -12.97 -6.17 2.10
CA TYR A 70 -14.38 -6.06 1.78
C TYR A 70 -14.70 -4.78 1.00
N LEU A 71 -14.22 -3.63 1.49
CA LEU A 71 -14.40 -2.33 0.84
C LEU A 71 -13.76 -2.31 -0.55
N THR A 72 -12.51 -2.77 -0.63
CA THR A 72 -11.77 -2.85 -1.90
C THR A 72 -12.52 -3.71 -2.92
N LYS A 73 -12.95 -4.92 -2.52
CA LYS A 73 -13.75 -5.80 -3.39
C LYS A 73 -15.02 -5.12 -3.89
N LYS A 74 -15.79 -4.49 -2.99
CA LYS A 74 -17.06 -3.83 -3.32
C LYS A 74 -16.86 -2.70 -4.34
N VAL A 75 -15.91 -1.80 -4.09
CA VAL A 75 -15.61 -0.67 -4.98
C VAL A 75 -15.14 -1.13 -6.36
N ILE A 76 -14.30 -2.17 -6.43
CA ILE A 76 -13.82 -2.70 -7.71
C ILE A 76 -14.95 -3.35 -8.50
N THR A 77 -15.77 -4.19 -7.87
CA THR A 77 -16.87 -4.85 -8.55
C THR A 77 -17.88 -3.84 -9.08
N GLN A 78 -18.20 -2.81 -8.30
CA GLN A 78 -19.08 -1.74 -8.73
C GLN A 78 -18.49 -0.95 -9.91
N THR A 79 -17.22 -0.54 -9.80
CA THR A 79 -16.52 0.17 -10.89
C THR A 79 -16.48 -0.63 -12.18
N LYS A 80 -16.15 -1.94 -12.12
CA LYS A 80 -16.12 -2.81 -13.30
C LYS A 80 -17.51 -2.94 -13.96
N ARG A 81 -18.58 -3.08 -13.16
CA ARG A 81 -19.96 -3.11 -13.67
C ARG A 81 -20.31 -1.80 -14.39
N THR A 82 -20.06 -0.65 -13.76
CA THR A 82 -20.35 0.66 -14.36
C THR A 82 -19.58 0.90 -15.65
N ILE A 83 -18.31 0.48 -15.73
CA ILE A 83 -17.52 0.59 -16.97
C ILE A 83 -18.10 -0.31 -18.06
N PHE A 84 -18.52 -1.52 -17.72
CA PHE A 84 -19.16 -2.44 -18.67
C PHE A 84 -20.52 -1.92 -19.16
N ASP A 85 -21.35 -1.37 -18.27
CA ASP A 85 -22.63 -0.76 -18.63
C ASP A 85 -22.43 0.44 -19.58
N LYS A 86 -21.41 1.28 -19.31
CA LYS A 86 -21.04 2.38 -20.22
C LYS A 86 -20.50 1.89 -21.55
N LEU A 87 -19.80 0.75 -21.58
CA LEU A 87 -19.34 0.14 -22.82
C LEU A 87 -20.53 -0.25 -23.68
N VAL A 88 -21.51 -0.97 -23.12
CA VAL A 88 -22.69 -1.45 -23.87
C VAL A 88 -23.57 -0.32 -24.39
N ASN A 89 -23.70 0.77 -23.64
CA ASN A 89 -24.55 1.91 -24.01
C ASN A 89 -23.87 2.93 -24.93
N ASN A 90 -22.62 2.71 -25.34
CA ASN A 90 -21.87 3.67 -26.14
C ASN A 90 -22.20 3.55 -27.64
N ASP A 91 -22.25 4.68 -28.35
CA ASP A 91 -22.54 4.70 -29.78
C ASP A 91 -21.45 4.02 -30.61
N TYR A 92 -21.84 3.47 -31.77
CA TYR A 92 -20.91 2.79 -32.68
C TYR A 92 -19.70 3.68 -33.06
N GLN A 93 -19.90 4.99 -33.14
CA GLN A 93 -18.85 5.97 -33.43
C GLN A 93 -17.68 5.90 -32.43
N TYR A 94 -17.94 5.62 -31.14
CA TYR A 94 -16.89 5.45 -30.14
C TYR A 94 -15.91 4.33 -30.49
N TYR A 95 -16.41 3.24 -31.08
CA TYR A 95 -15.62 2.08 -31.49
C TYR A 95 -14.86 2.28 -32.80
N VAL A 96 -15.28 3.26 -33.61
CA VAL A 96 -14.58 3.63 -34.86
C VAL A 96 -13.43 4.59 -34.55
N GLU A 97 -13.62 5.52 -33.60
CA GLU A 97 -12.58 6.48 -33.20
C GLU A 97 -11.50 5.87 -32.30
N HIS A 98 -11.84 4.88 -31.46
CA HIS A 98 -10.89 4.29 -30.52
C HIS A 98 -10.37 2.94 -31.00
N LYS A 99 -9.05 2.76 -30.94
CA LYS A 99 -8.43 1.47 -31.24
C LYS A 99 -8.96 0.40 -30.27
N ARG A 100 -9.17 -0.81 -30.77
CA ARG A 100 -9.64 -1.96 -29.97
C ARG A 100 -8.79 -2.18 -28.70
N GLY A 101 -7.48 -1.95 -28.78
CA GLY A 101 -6.56 -2.02 -27.64
C GLY A 101 -6.83 -0.98 -26.55
N ASP A 102 -7.21 0.25 -26.92
CA ASP A 102 -7.53 1.31 -25.96
C ASP A 102 -8.84 1.00 -25.22
N VAL A 103 -9.83 0.45 -25.93
CA VAL A 103 -11.09 -0.01 -25.33
C VAL A 103 -10.83 -1.16 -24.35
N LEU A 104 -10.03 -2.15 -24.75
CA LEU A 104 -9.67 -3.28 -23.89
C LEU A 104 -8.91 -2.84 -22.64
N TYR A 105 -7.95 -1.92 -22.80
CA TYR A 105 -7.20 -1.34 -21.69
C TYR A 105 -8.11 -0.62 -20.69
N ASN A 106 -9.05 0.19 -21.17
CA ASN A 106 -9.97 0.94 -20.33
C ASN A 106 -10.95 0.05 -19.56
N VAL A 107 -11.34 -1.09 -20.14
CA VAL A 107 -12.33 -2.01 -19.54
C VAL A 107 -11.66 -2.99 -18.57
N VAL A 108 -10.46 -3.48 -18.88
CA VAL A 108 -9.81 -4.56 -18.12
C VAL A 108 -8.69 -4.03 -17.24
N THR A 109 -7.76 -3.26 -17.82
CA THR A 109 -6.51 -2.87 -17.16
C THR A 109 -6.70 -1.69 -16.22
N ALA A 110 -7.44 -0.66 -16.64
CA ALA A 110 -7.67 0.55 -15.84
C ALA A 110 -8.37 0.26 -14.49
N PRO A 111 -9.49 -0.49 -14.41
CA PRO A 111 -10.09 -0.83 -13.13
C PRO A 111 -9.23 -1.76 -12.26
N ALA A 112 -8.29 -2.52 -12.84
CA ALA A 112 -7.31 -3.26 -12.05
C ALA A 112 -6.27 -2.34 -11.39
N GLN A 113 -5.92 -1.21 -12.01
CA GLN A 113 -5.06 -0.20 -11.37
C GLN A 113 -5.77 0.53 -10.22
N ILE A 114 -7.09 0.75 -10.33
CA ILE A 114 -7.89 1.33 -9.23
C ILE A 114 -7.84 0.46 -7.97
N ARG A 115 -7.83 -0.87 -8.14
CA ARG A 115 -7.61 -1.81 -7.02
C ARG A 115 -6.30 -1.52 -6.29
N HIS A 116 -5.20 -1.48 -7.03
CA HIS A 116 -3.89 -1.21 -6.45
C HIS A 116 -3.87 0.14 -5.75
N PHE A 117 -4.46 1.18 -6.34
CA PHE A 117 -4.55 2.49 -5.71
C PHE A 117 -5.33 2.46 -4.39
N LEU A 118 -6.47 1.76 -4.33
CA LEU A 118 -7.25 1.62 -3.10
C LEU A 118 -6.50 0.85 -2.00
N GLU A 119 -5.83 -0.25 -2.36
CA GLU A 119 -5.01 -1.03 -1.43
C GLU A 119 -3.83 -0.19 -0.90
N THR A 120 -3.15 0.56 -1.77
CA THR A 120 -2.05 1.44 -1.37
C THR A 120 -2.54 2.62 -0.53
N ALA A 121 -3.65 3.27 -0.90
CA ALA A 121 -4.19 4.41 -0.16
C ALA A 121 -4.65 4.01 1.25
N THR A 122 -5.34 2.88 1.38
CA THR A 122 -5.74 2.36 2.70
C THR A 122 -4.52 2.02 3.56
N THR A 123 -3.48 1.42 2.97
CA THR A 123 -2.21 1.15 3.66
C THR A 123 -1.56 2.43 4.17
N ILE A 124 -1.42 3.45 3.33
CA ILE A 124 -0.83 4.75 3.71
C ILE A 124 -1.61 5.41 4.85
N LEU A 125 -2.95 5.36 4.82
CA LEU A 125 -3.78 5.88 5.91
C LEU A 125 -3.51 5.16 7.24
N SER A 126 -3.44 3.83 7.21
CA SER A 126 -3.12 3.05 8.41
C SER A 126 -1.72 3.33 8.94
N GLU A 127 -0.73 3.43 8.07
CA GLU A 127 0.65 3.77 8.47
C GLU A 127 0.73 5.18 9.06
N SER A 128 -0.02 6.13 8.51
CA SER A 128 -0.09 7.50 9.01
C SER A 128 -0.62 7.55 10.46
N ILE A 129 -1.65 6.76 10.77
CA ILE A 129 -2.18 6.65 12.14
C ILE A 129 -1.11 6.08 13.09
N VAL A 130 -0.37 5.06 12.67
CA VAL A 130 0.72 4.47 13.48
C VAL A 130 1.81 5.50 13.74
N ILE A 131 2.25 6.22 12.72
CA ILE A 131 3.27 7.28 12.85
C ILE A 131 2.79 8.35 13.83
N LEU A 132 1.53 8.79 13.74
CA LEU A 132 0.95 9.75 14.68
C LEU A 132 0.93 9.24 16.12
N THR A 133 0.55 7.98 16.34
CA THR A 133 0.58 7.38 17.69
C THR A 133 1.99 7.31 18.26
N ILE A 134 3.00 6.97 17.45
CA ILE A 134 4.40 6.93 17.90
C ILE A 134 4.90 8.34 18.22
N LEU A 135 4.60 9.31 17.35
CA LEU A 135 5.02 10.70 17.53
C LEU A 135 4.40 11.30 18.80
N THR A 136 3.12 11.01 19.05
CA THR A 136 2.43 11.39 20.29
C THR A 136 3.07 10.74 21.51
N ALA A 137 3.39 9.44 21.45
CA ALA A 137 4.03 8.74 22.56
C ALA A 137 5.42 9.32 22.90
N ILE A 138 6.25 9.63 21.90
CA ILE A 138 7.58 10.23 22.10
C ILE A 138 7.46 11.67 22.62
N PHE A 139 6.42 12.40 22.21
CA PHE A 139 6.14 13.75 22.71
C PHE A 139 5.88 13.77 24.21
N PHE A 140 5.19 12.76 24.75
CA PHE A 140 5.00 12.61 26.19
C PHE A 140 6.30 12.28 26.95
N VAL A 141 7.31 11.71 26.28
CA VAL A 141 8.60 11.36 26.91
C VAL A 141 9.57 12.53 26.95
N SER A 142 9.85 13.12 25.79
CA SER A 142 10.86 14.17 25.68
C SER A 142 10.65 15.05 24.45
N VAL A 143 10.41 16.33 24.70
CA VAL A 143 10.22 17.35 23.66
C VAL A 143 11.49 17.50 22.78
N ASN A 144 12.68 17.29 23.36
CA ASN A 144 13.95 17.39 22.63
C ASN A 144 14.12 16.26 21.60
N ALA A 145 13.66 15.05 21.93
CA ALA A 145 13.72 13.91 21.01
C ALA A 145 12.77 14.10 19.81
N VAL A 146 11.59 14.66 20.05
CA VAL A 146 10.63 14.99 18.98
C VAL A 146 11.19 16.03 18.01
N ALA A 147 11.84 17.08 18.54
CA ALA A 147 12.45 18.12 17.71
C ALA A 147 13.47 17.55 16.71
N LEU A 148 14.33 16.60 17.15
CA LEU A 148 15.29 15.92 16.27
C LEU A 148 14.59 15.10 15.17
N ILE A 149 13.56 14.32 15.53
CA ILE A 149 12.83 13.47 14.58
C ILE A 149 12.08 14.31 13.54
N ILE A 150 11.52 15.45 13.94
CA ILE A 150 10.86 16.37 13.00
C ILE A 150 11.86 16.92 11.99
N ILE A 151 13.05 17.33 12.44
CA ILE A 151 14.10 17.85 11.54
C ILE A 151 14.53 16.77 10.54
N VAL A 152 14.80 15.54 11.01
CA VAL A 152 15.17 14.42 10.14
C VAL A 152 14.04 14.07 9.17
N SER A 153 12.79 14.03 9.64
CA SER A 153 11.61 13.75 8.81
C SER A 153 11.41 14.81 7.73
N LEU A 154 11.59 16.09 8.07
CA LEU A 154 11.48 17.19 7.10
C LEU A 154 12.52 17.05 5.99
N LEU A 155 13.76 16.71 6.37
CA LEU A 155 14.86 16.47 5.42
C LEU A 155 14.54 15.28 4.51
N PHE A 156 14.01 14.19 5.08
CA PHE A 156 13.58 13.01 4.33
C PHE A 156 12.46 13.33 3.32
N VAL A 157 11.45 14.08 3.74
CA VAL A 157 10.34 14.50 2.87
C VAL A 157 10.85 15.36 1.72
N LEU A 158 11.81 16.24 1.97
CA LEU A 158 12.41 17.09 0.94
C LEU A 158 13.16 16.24 -0.11
N ILE A 159 13.96 15.27 0.32
CA ILE A 159 14.65 14.32 -0.55
C ILE A 159 13.64 13.54 -1.41
N ILE A 160 12.61 12.97 -0.78
CA ILE A 160 11.56 12.21 -1.48
C ILE A 160 10.84 13.09 -2.49
N ARG A 161 10.54 14.35 -2.15
CA ARG A 161 9.84 15.27 -3.06
C ARG A 161 10.67 15.55 -4.31
N VAL A 162 11.97 15.82 -4.16
CA VAL A 162 12.88 16.09 -5.28
C VAL A 162 13.06 14.86 -6.17
N ILE A 163 13.32 13.69 -5.58
CA ILE A 163 13.52 12.43 -6.32
C ILE A 163 12.20 11.96 -6.93
N GLY A 164 11.14 11.92 -6.13
CA GLY A 164 9.83 11.40 -6.51
C GLY A 164 9.19 12.18 -7.65
N THR A 165 9.21 13.52 -7.62
CA THR A 165 8.60 14.30 -8.70
C THR A 165 9.34 14.15 -10.03
N LYS A 166 10.67 14.07 -10.01
CA LYS A 166 11.47 14.02 -11.24
C LYS A 166 11.53 12.62 -11.85
N ILE A 167 11.64 11.59 -11.01
CA ILE A 167 11.89 10.21 -11.45
C ILE A 167 10.57 9.45 -11.55
N ALA A 168 9.72 9.47 -10.51
CA ALA A 168 8.50 8.64 -10.53
C ALA A 168 7.52 9.09 -11.62
N PHE A 169 7.38 10.40 -11.85
CA PHE A 169 6.47 10.90 -12.89
C PHE A 169 6.96 10.55 -14.31
N ARG A 170 8.28 10.63 -14.55
CA ARG A 170 8.87 10.29 -15.84
C ARG A 170 8.80 8.78 -16.09
N LEU A 171 9.20 7.97 -15.11
CA LEU A 171 9.14 6.50 -15.18
C LEU A 171 7.71 5.99 -15.33
N GLY A 172 6.75 6.52 -14.55
CA GLY A 172 5.35 6.10 -14.64
C GLY A 172 4.73 6.40 -16.01
N ARG A 173 5.03 7.58 -16.59
CA ARG A 173 4.57 7.93 -17.95
C ARG A 173 5.21 7.06 -19.03
N LEU A 174 6.49 6.71 -18.89
CA LEU A 174 7.19 5.81 -19.81
C LEU A 174 6.63 4.38 -19.72
N GLN A 175 6.49 3.85 -18.51
CA GLN A 175 5.92 2.52 -18.26
C GLN A 175 4.50 2.39 -18.82
N MET A 176 3.64 3.39 -18.62
CA MET A 176 2.28 3.37 -19.16
C MET A 176 2.24 3.44 -20.70
N ARG A 177 3.16 4.17 -21.34
CA ARG A 177 3.25 4.24 -22.81
C ARG A 177 3.75 2.93 -23.43
N SER A 178 4.75 2.32 -22.81
CA SER A 178 5.28 1.02 -23.24
C SER A 178 4.23 -0.08 -23.10
N MET A 179 3.57 -0.19 -21.94
CA MET A 179 2.49 -1.17 -21.70
C MET A 179 1.33 -1.06 -22.70
N ARG A 180 1.01 0.16 -23.17
CA ARG A 180 0.03 0.37 -24.23
C ARG A 180 0.52 -0.10 -25.60
N ALA A 181 1.76 0.24 -25.95
CA ALA A 181 2.36 -0.16 -27.22
C ALA A 181 2.48 -1.70 -27.32
N GLU A 182 2.87 -2.35 -26.23
CA GLU A 182 2.95 -3.81 -26.13
C GLU A 182 1.57 -4.46 -26.34
N ASN A 183 0.56 -4.01 -25.58
CA ASN A 183 -0.81 -4.50 -25.72
C ASN A 183 -1.38 -4.27 -27.13
N GLU A 184 -1.09 -3.13 -27.76
CA GLU A 184 -1.53 -2.83 -29.12
C GLU A 184 -0.97 -3.83 -30.14
N VAL A 185 0.33 -4.16 -30.06
CA VAL A 185 0.99 -5.12 -30.94
C VAL A 185 0.44 -6.53 -30.72
N ILE A 186 0.33 -6.98 -29.46
CA ILE A 186 -0.19 -8.31 -29.12
C ILE A 186 -1.65 -8.45 -29.58
N SER A 187 -2.51 -7.48 -29.27
CA SER A 187 -3.92 -7.51 -29.65
C SER A 187 -4.09 -7.58 -31.17
N SER A 188 -3.26 -6.84 -31.92
CA SER A 188 -3.32 -6.82 -33.38
C SER A 188 -2.82 -8.13 -33.99
N TYR A 189 -1.76 -8.72 -33.42
CA TYR A 189 -1.24 -10.03 -33.86
C TYR A 189 -2.24 -11.16 -33.63
N VAL A 190 -2.85 -11.23 -32.43
CA VAL A 190 -3.86 -12.24 -32.10
C VAL A 190 -5.07 -12.15 -33.03
N GLN A 191 -5.52 -10.93 -33.33
CA GLN A 191 -6.67 -10.72 -34.20
C GLN A 191 -6.38 -11.05 -35.67
N GLY A 192 -5.16 -10.79 -36.13
CA GLY A 192 -4.70 -11.08 -37.49
C GLY A 192 -4.07 -12.46 -37.67
N LEU A 193 -4.03 -13.32 -36.65
CA LEU A 193 -3.18 -14.51 -36.58
C LEU A 193 -3.25 -15.39 -37.84
N ARG A 194 -4.47 -15.63 -38.35
CA ARG A 194 -4.69 -16.48 -39.53
C ARG A 194 -4.15 -15.85 -40.81
N GLN A 195 -4.34 -14.54 -40.99
CA GLN A 195 -3.81 -13.79 -42.15
C GLN A 195 -2.31 -13.60 -42.07
N ILE A 196 -1.76 -13.35 -40.88
CA ILE A 196 -0.32 -13.16 -40.67
C ILE A 196 0.43 -14.45 -40.99
N ARG A 197 -0.07 -15.60 -40.50
CA ARG A 197 0.54 -16.89 -40.80
C ARG A 197 0.38 -17.31 -42.25
N SER A 198 -0.71 -16.94 -42.94
CA SER A 198 -0.88 -17.29 -44.35
C SER A 198 0.14 -16.60 -45.27
N VAL A 199 0.71 -15.48 -44.84
CA VAL A 199 1.77 -14.74 -45.56
C VAL A 199 3.16 -14.93 -44.95
N CYS A 200 3.32 -15.85 -44.00
CA CYS A 200 4.57 -16.06 -43.24
C CYS A 200 5.12 -14.77 -42.60
N GLY A 201 4.23 -13.87 -42.15
CA GLY A 201 4.57 -12.53 -41.64
C GLY A 201 5.05 -12.49 -40.18
N ASP A 202 5.24 -13.63 -39.52
CA ASP A 202 5.58 -13.71 -38.09
C ASP A 202 6.88 -12.96 -37.74
N GLY A 203 7.87 -12.97 -38.64
CA GLY A 203 9.15 -12.26 -38.44
C GLY A 203 8.99 -10.73 -38.36
N TYR A 204 8.10 -10.15 -39.17
CA TYR A 204 7.81 -8.71 -39.14
C TYR A 204 7.14 -8.31 -37.81
N TRP A 205 6.19 -9.12 -37.33
CA TRP A 205 5.50 -8.85 -36.07
C TRP A 205 6.40 -9.04 -34.85
N ARG A 206 7.35 -9.98 -34.91
CA ARG A 206 8.40 -10.12 -33.90
C ARG A 206 9.25 -8.86 -33.79
N GLY A 207 9.75 -8.34 -34.92
CA GLY A 207 10.52 -7.08 -34.91
C GLY A 207 9.70 -5.88 -34.42
N LYS A 208 8.40 -5.81 -34.77
CA LYS A 208 7.52 -4.76 -34.25
C LYS A 208 7.29 -4.85 -32.74
N TYR A 209 7.28 -6.06 -32.18
CA TYR A 209 7.19 -6.29 -30.75
C TYR A 209 8.50 -5.91 -30.04
N ASP A 210 9.65 -6.27 -30.61
CA ASP A 210 10.97 -5.89 -30.07
C ASP A 210 11.13 -4.36 -30.02
N VAL A 211 10.69 -3.64 -31.06
CA VAL A 211 10.67 -2.17 -31.08
C VAL A 211 9.73 -1.59 -30.00
N ALA A 212 8.61 -2.25 -29.72
CA ALA A 212 7.69 -1.83 -28.65
C ALA A 212 8.29 -2.04 -27.26
N LEU A 213 9.09 -3.11 -27.08
CA LEU A 213 9.86 -3.39 -25.86
C LEU A 213 11.03 -2.43 -25.68
N ASP A 214 11.78 -2.12 -26.72
CA ASP A 214 12.92 -1.19 -26.64
C ASP A 214 12.49 0.24 -26.27
N LYS A 215 11.24 0.60 -26.58
CA LYS A 215 10.62 1.86 -26.15
C LYS A 215 10.36 1.94 -24.63
N PHE A 216 10.48 0.82 -23.90
CA PHE A 216 10.49 0.80 -22.44
C PHE A 216 11.85 1.23 -21.88
N TRP A 217 12.93 0.81 -22.55
CA TRP A 217 14.30 0.94 -22.07
C TRP A 217 14.99 2.26 -22.48
N ASN A 218 14.44 2.96 -23.48
CA ASN A 218 14.86 4.29 -23.94
C ASN A 218 13.95 5.42 -23.43
#